data_AF-A0A661FHE2-F1
#
_entry.id   AF-A0A661FHE2-F1
#
_cell.length_a   1.000
_cell.length_b   1.000
_cell.length_c   1.000
_cell.angle_alpha   90.00
_cell.angle_beta   90.00
_cell.angle_gamma   90.00
#
_symmetry.space_group_name_H-M   'P 1'
#
loop_
_entity.id
_entity.type
_entity.pdbx_description
1 polymer ?
#
loop_
_entity_poly.entity_id
_entity_poly.type
_entity_poly.pdbx_seq_one_letter_code
_entity_poly.pdbx_strand_id
1 'polypeptide(L)'
;MTVTFVNPGVMLRLTGGLGPLGLMGVAGNMTWEFDDSEEGTTVTLNYAVGGYMSGGLDSIASAVDGVLIEAMTRLKSFVETGSPDAPTS
;
A
#
# COMPACT_ATOMS: atom_id res chain seq x y z
N MET A 1 6.84 -2.72 -9.81
CA MET A 1 6.07 -1.52 -9.41
C MET A 1 6.77 -0.30 -9.97
N THR A 2 6.04 0.63 -10.58
CA THR A 2 6.58 1.86 -11.16
C THR A 2 5.79 3.07 -10.67
N VAL A 3 6.46 4.19 -10.43
CA VAL A 3 5.78 5.46 -10.13
C VAL A 3 5.17 6.00 -11.41
N THR A 4 3.88 6.33 -11.37
CA THR A 4 3.13 6.83 -12.54
C THR A 4 2.63 8.26 -12.36
N PHE A 5 2.54 8.74 -11.12
CA PHE A 5 2.18 10.13 -10.83
C PHE A 5 2.75 10.57 -9.47
N VAL A 6 3.20 11.82 -9.40
CA VAL A 6 3.67 12.45 -8.17
C VAL A 6 3.07 13.85 -8.07
N ASN A 7 2.36 14.12 -6.98
CA ASN A 7 2.02 15.45 -6.50
C ASN A 7 2.60 15.61 -5.08
N PRO A 8 3.73 16.31 -4.91
CA PRO A 8 4.42 16.39 -3.63
C PRO A 8 3.52 16.86 -2.48
N GLY A 9 3.53 16.13 -1.37
CA GLY A 9 2.74 16.45 -0.17
C GLY A 9 1.25 16.14 -0.28
N VAL A 10 0.75 15.67 -1.44
CA VAL A 10 -0.69 15.44 -1.66
C VAL A 10 -0.98 14.02 -2.09
N MET A 11 -0.27 13.52 -3.12
CA MET A 11 -0.60 12.22 -3.72
C MET A 11 0.58 11.58 -4.43
N LEU A 12 0.70 10.26 -4.31
CA LEU A 12 1.60 9.41 -5.09
C LEU A 12 0.81 8.25 -5.70
N ARG A 13 1.01 7.97 -6.99
CA ARG A 13 0.46 6.78 -7.63
C ARG A 13 1.54 5.87 -8.18
N LEU A 14 1.33 4.57 -8.00
CA LEU A 14 2.18 3.52 -8.51
C LEU A 14 1.35 2.48 -9.28
N THR A 15 1.97 1.87 -10.28
CA THR A 15 1.36 0.82 -11.10
C THR A 15 2.21 -0.44 -11.13
N GLY A 16 1.55 -1.58 -10.94
CA GLY A 16 2.16 -2.92 -10.92
C GLY A 16 1.47 -3.86 -9.94
N GLY A 17 1.90 -5.12 -9.93
CA GLY A 17 1.46 -6.13 -8.97
C GLY A 17 2.35 -6.18 -7.72
N LEU A 18 1.76 -6.37 -6.53
CA LEU A 18 2.49 -6.77 -5.32
C LEU A 18 2.81 -8.27 -5.34
N GLY A 19 4.06 -8.62 -5.08
CA GLY A 19 4.50 -10.02 -4.94
C GLY A 19 4.03 -10.93 -6.09
N PRO A 20 3.42 -12.09 -5.81
CA PRO A 20 3.01 -13.07 -6.82
C PRO A 20 1.89 -12.56 -7.74
N LEU A 21 1.21 -11.44 -7.42
CA LEU A 21 0.26 -10.80 -8.33
C LEU A 21 0.93 -10.42 -9.66
N GLY A 22 2.21 -10.02 -9.62
CA GLY A 22 2.94 -9.64 -10.84
C GLY A 22 3.16 -10.79 -11.83
N LEU A 23 2.91 -12.04 -11.43
CA LEU A 23 3.00 -13.24 -12.28
C LEU A 23 1.65 -13.67 -12.86
N MET A 24 0.56 -13.02 -12.44
CA MET A 24 -0.79 -13.30 -12.91
C MET A 24 -1.21 -12.32 -14.01
N GLY A 25 -2.30 -12.63 -14.71
CA GLY A 25 -2.92 -11.75 -15.71
C GLY A 25 -3.67 -10.57 -15.07
N VAL A 26 -3.03 -9.87 -14.13
CA VAL A 26 -3.61 -8.80 -13.33
C VAL A 26 -2.79 -7.52 -13.44
N ALA A 27 -3.47 -6.38 -13.28
CA ALA A 27 -2.87 -5.07 -13.15
C ALA A 27 -3.28 -4.47 -11.81
N GLY A 28 -2.32 -3.87 -11.11
CA GLY A 28 -2.55 -3.19 -9.85
C GLY A 28 -2.25 -1.69 -9.96
N ASN A 29 -3.06 -0.89 -9.28
CA ASN A 29 -2.88 0.55 -9.15
C ASN A 29 -2.98 0.94 -7.67
N MET A 30 -1.88 1.47 -7.16
CA MET A 30 -1.73 1.89 -5.77
C MET A 30 -1.77 3.42 -5.71
N THR A 31 -2.62 3.96 -4.86
CA THR A 31 -2.76 5.40 -4.60
C THR A 31 -2.48 5.67 -3.13
N TRP A 32 -1.53 6.56 -2.89
CA TRP A 32 -1.25 7.15 -1.59
C TRP A 32 -1.79 8.56 -1.58
N GLU A 33 -2.54 8.89 -0.54
CA GLU A 33 -3.06 10.24 -0.28
C GLU A 33 -2.53 10.70 1.09
N PHE A 34 -2.15 11.97 1.14
CA PHE A 34 -1.58 12.61 2.32
C PHE A 34 -2.44 13.82 2.66
N ASP A 35 -3.05 13.77 3.83
CA ASP A 35 -3.89 14.85 4.35
C ASP A 35 -3.32 15.37 5.65
N ASP A 36 -3.25 16.69 5.79
CA ASP A 36 -2.89 17.34 7.05
C ASP A 36 -3.96 17.05 8.11
N SER A 37 -3.51 16.78 9.34
CA SER A 37 -4.36 16.60 10.52
C SER A 37 -3.77 17.36 11.71
N GLU A 38 -4.55 17.57 12.77
CA GLU A 38 -4.10 18.32 13.95
C GLU A 38 -2.85 17.70 14.62
N GLU A 39 -2.69 16.38 14.53
CA GLU A 39 -1.62 15.63 15.20
C GLU A 39 -0.52 15.14 14.25
N GLY A 40 -0.58 15.49 12.95
CA GLY A 40 0.38 15.05 11.95
C GLY A 40 -0.23 14.86 10.57
N THR A 41 0.12 13.79 9.87
CA THR A 41 -0.40 13.47 8.54
C THR A 41 -1.23 12.19 8.58
N THR A 42 -2.46 12.26 8.08
CA THR A 42 -3.24 11.06 7.77
C THR A 42 -2.77 10.54 6.42
N VAL A 43 -2.38 9.26 6.39
CA VAL A 43 -1.96 8.58 5.16
C VAL A 43 -3.01 7.54 4.80
N THR A 44 -3.63 7.71 3.63
CA THR A 44 -4.57 6.72 3.07
C THR A 44 -3.91 5.95 1.94
N LEU A 45 -3.92 4.63 2.04
CA LEU A 45 -3.39 3.74 1.01
C LEU A 45 -4.51 2.89 0.40
N ASN A 46 -4.74 3.06 -0.89
CA ASN A 46 -5.70 2.24 -1.65
C ASN A 46 -4.96 1.46 -2.74
N TYR A 47 -5.24 0.17 -2.85
CA TYR A 47 -4.67 -0.68 -3.90
C TYR A 47 -5.77 -1.43 -4.64
N ALA A 48 -6.11 -0.96 -5.84
CA ALA A 48 -7.08 -1.64 -6.68
C ALA A 48 -6.35 -2.62 -7.61
N VAL A 49 -6.88 -3.83 -7.73
CA VAL A 49 -6.37 -4.87 -8.60
C VAL A 49 -7.49 -5.33 -9.52
N GLY A 50 -7.20 -5.37 -10.82
CA GLY A 50 -8.13 -5.86 -11.84
C GLY A 50 -7.45 -6.82 -12.80
N GLY A 51 -8.26 -7.63 -13.49
CA GLY A 51 -7.78 -8.62 -14.45
C GLY A 51 -8.33 -10.01 -14.15
N TYR A 52 -7.55 -11.03 -14.47
CA TYR A 52 -7.97 -12.42 -14.36
C TYR A 52 -7.08 -13.23 -13.43
N MET A 53 -7.73 -13.96 -12.52
CA MET A 53 -7.14 -15.01 -11.70
C MET A 53 -8.14 -16.16 -11.64
N SER A 54 -7.65 -17.40 -11.82
CA SER A 54 -8.48 -18.59 -11.57
C SER A 54 -8.92 -18.62 -10.11
N GLY A 55 -10.23 -18.67 -9.85
CA GLY A 55 -10.80 -18.59 -8.50
C GLY A 55 -11.22 -17.18 -8.07
N GLY A 56 -10.97 -16.15 -8.89
CA GLY A 56 -11.40 -14.78 -8.64
C GLY A 56 -10.48 -14.00 -7.70
N LEU A 57 -10.38 -12.68 -7.90
CA LEU A 57 -9.50 -11.81 -7.12
C LEU A 57 -9.96 -11.61 -5.67
N ASP A 58 -11.26 -11.78 -5.40
CA ASP A 58 -11.80 -11.69 -4.04
C ASP A 58 -11.17 -12.72 -3.09
N SER A 59 -10.74 -13.87 -3.63
CA SER A 59 -10.11 -14.94 -2.84
C SER A 59 -8.76 -14.56 -2.21
N ILE A 60 -8.10 -13.53 -2.74
CA ILE A 60 -6.80 -13.06 -2.27
C ILE A 60 -6.85 -11.66 -1.66
N ALA A 61 -8.00 -10.97 -1.73
CA ALA A 61 -8.14 -9.59 -1.29
C ALA A 61 -7.71 -9.39 0.17
N SER A 62 -8.18 -10.24 1.09
CA SER A 62 -7.82 -10.16 2.51
C SER A 62 -6.34 -10.44 2.78
N ALA A 63 -5.71 -11.32 2.01
CA ALA A 63 -4.27 -11.60 2.17
C ALA A 63 -3.42 -10.42 1.69
N VAL A 64 -3.80 -9.79 0.57
CA VAL A 64 -3.15 -8.58 0.05
C VAL A 64 -3.33 -7.41 1.02
N ASP A 65 -4.53 -7.24 1.56
CA ASP A 65 -4.82 -6.23 2.58
C ASP A 65 -3.97 -6.42 3.84
N GLY A 66 -3.80 -7.66 4.32
CA GLY A 66 -2.92 -7.97 5.45
C GLY A 66 -1.46 -7.54 5.24
N VAL A 67 -0.91 -7.75 4.03
CA VAL A 67 0.45 -7.29 3.70
C VAL A 67 0.55 -5.76 3.70
N LEU A 68 -0.49 -5.07 3.21
CA LEU A 68 -0.54 -3.61 3.21
C LEU A 68 -0.65 -3.05 4.64
N ILE A 69 -1.48 -3.65 5.48
CA ILE A 69 -1.61 -3.28 6.90
C ILE A 69 -0.27 -3.45 7.63
N GLU A 70 0.43 -4.57 7.43
CA GLU A 70 1.74 -4.79 8.03
C GLU A 70 2.75 -3.72 7.57
N ALA A 71 2.82 -3.45 6.27
CA ALA A 71 3.71 -2.45 5.71
C ALA A 71 3.40 -1.04 6.27
N MET A 72 2.12 -0.67 6.36
CA MET A 72 1.70 0.63 6.91
C MET A 72 1.99 0.75 8.40
N THR A 73 1.83 -0.33 9.16
CA THR A 73 2.16 -0.36 10.59
C THR A 73 3.65 -0.12 10.80
N ARG A 74 4.51 -0.81 10.04
CA ARG A 74 5.97 -0.65 10.12
C ARG A 74 6.42 0.73 9.66
N LEU A 75 5.77 1.31 8.65
CA LEU A 75 6.02 2.68 8.21
C LEU A 75 5.68 3.67 9.33
N LYS A 76 4.53 3.52 9.99
CA LYS A 76 4.16 4.36 11.14
C LYS A 76 5.21 4.27 12.25
N SER A 77 5.61 3.06 12.65
CA SER A 77 6.67 2.88 13.67
C SER A 77 7.97 3.55 13.27
N PHE A 78 8.39 3.42 12.00
CA PHE A 78 9.61 4.06 11.52
C PHE A 78 9.54 5.59 11.57
N VAL A 79 8.41 6.17 11.15
CA VAL A 79 8.22 7.63 11.19
C VAL A 79 8.22 8.15 12.63
N GLU A 80 7.61 7.43 13.56
CA GLU A 80 7.46 7.88 14.96
C GLU A 80 8.73 7.63 15.81
N THR A 81 9.48 6.57 15.52
CA THR A 81 10.56 6.08 16.40
C THR A 81 11.93 6.02 15.74
N GLY A 82 12.00 6.14 14.42
CA GLY A 82 13.22 5.89 13.63
C GLY A 82 13.53 4.41 13.37
N SER A 83 12.69 3.48 13.84
CA SER A 83 12.82 2.03 13.61
C SER A 83 11.51 1.43 13.08
N PRO A 84 11.54 0.55 12.06
CA PRO A 84 10.34 -0.11 11.54
C PRO A 84 9.89 -1.29 12.43
N ASP A 85 10.70 -1.67 13.41
CA ASP A 85 10.38 -2.75 14.33
C ASP A 85 9.52 -2.21 15.47
N ALA A 86 8.63 -3.05 16.01
CA ALA A 86 7.84 -2.68 17.18
C ALA A 86 8.79 -2.28 18.32
N PRO A 87 8.47 -1.23 19.10
CA PRO A 87 9.28 -0.86 20.25
C PRO A 87 9.42 -2.09 21.16
N THR A 88 10.66 -2.53 21.39
CA THR A 88 10.95 -3.59 22.35
C THR A 88 10.53 -3.08 23.73
N SER A 89 9.46 -3.65 24.28
CA SER A 89 9.03 -3.45 25.66
C SER A 89 10.14 -3.76 26.67
#